data_AF-A0A1W2BYX6-F1
#
_entry.id   AF-A0A1W2BYX6-F1
#
_cell.length_a   1.000
_cell.length_b   1.000
_cell.length_c   1.000
_cell.angle_alpha   90.00
_cell.angle_beta   90.00
_cell.angle_gamma   90.00
#
_symmetry.space_group_name_H-M   'P 1'
#
loop_
_entity.id
_entity.type
_entity.pdbx_description
1 polymer ?
#
loop_
_entity_poly.entity_id
_entity_poly.type
_entity_poly.pdbx_seq_one_letter_code
_entity_poly.pdbx_strand_id
1 'polypeptide(L)'
;MSLASGRMELREVDIRKHYPAATAMLQKLDHTPRIAKATEIPVQERAAMLGTRRRFRTSASGLAMRSGARAEDVHLLSRIENVNKDDPIISPLQATVMNGLRRALAIALAIGDAFSDTSDLGDLKRANLQGSLPAARKSDFTELLQAEALVVGHVFANALAFLLGPHETDVSAKPGEVEEVLTDNARLILHGALWEMDRDIAAHADDDAQLVATVAGFAEELMTKLELRAQTSTRIAAFASASWRVEADGFIICGLTKRPRPNG
;
A
#
# COMPACT_ATOMS: atom_id res chain seq x y z
N MET A 1 -29.24 -0.12 19.88
CA MET A 1 -28.84 -1.54 19.96
C MET A 1 -27.34 -1.59 20.20
N SER A 2 -26.91 -2.28 21.26
CA SER A 2 -25.55 -2.30 21.79
C SER A 2 -24.58 -3.07 20.88
N LEU A 3 -23.50 -2.42 20.42
CA LEU A 3 -22.41 -3.03 19.61
C LEU A 3 -21.04 -2.88 20.30
N ALA A 4 -20.99 -2.85 21.63
CA ALA A 4 -19.76 -2.51 22.37
C ALA A 4 -18.98 -3.70 22.95
N SER A 5 -19.45 -4.95 22.84
CA SER A 5 -18.92 -6.06 23.65
C SER A 5 -17.94 -7.02 22.95
N GLY A 6 -17.32 -6.65 21.82
CA GLY A 6 -16.39 -7.55 21.12
C GLY A 6 -15.32 -6.88 20.25
N ARG A 7 -15.02 -5.59 20.48
CA ARG A 7 -14.01 -4.87 19.68
C ARG A 7 -12.64 -4.96 20.34
N MET A 8 -11.64 -5.38 19.57
CA MET A 8 -10.24 -5.32 19.98
C MET A 8 -9.73 -3.88 19.83
N GLU A 9 -8.99 -3.40 20.81
CA GLU A 9 -8.39 -2.06 20.76
C GLU A 9 -7.04 -2.14 20.04
N LEU A 10 -6.84 -1.30 19.01
CA LEU A 10 -5.53 -1.08 18.42
C LEU A 10 -4.90 0.14 19.10
N ARG A 11 -3.94 -0.11 19.99
CA ARG A 11 -3.34 0.94 20.83
C ARG A 11 -2.50 1.88 19.98
N GLU A 12 -2.56 3.17 20.30
CA GLU A 12 -1.81 4.22 19.59
C GLU A 12 -0.30 3.99 19.62
N VAL A 13 0.22 3.41 20.70
CA VAL A 13 1.65 3.08 20.84
C VAL A 13 2.09 2.04 19.80
N ASP A 14 1.25 1.04 19.54
CA ASP A 14 1.54 -0.02 18.58
C ASP A 14 1.54 0.55 17.14
N ILE A 15 0.68 1.53 16.85
CA ILE A 15 0.65 2.20 15.55
C ILE A 15 1.88 3.11 15.38
N ARG A 16 2.21 3.92 16.39
CA ARG A 16 3.34 4.87 16.33
C ARG A 16 4.70 4.18 16.15
N LYS A 17 4.86 2.96 16.68
CA LYS A 17 6.03 2.10 16.43
C LYS A 17 6.36 1.95 14.95
N HIS A 18 5.36 1.96 14.07
CA HIS A 18 5.53 1.79 12.63
C HIS A 18 5.74 3.10 11.85
N TYR A 19 5.66 4.27 12.49
CA TYR A 19 5.86 5.56 11.81
C TYR A 19 7.21 5.68 11.09
N PRO A 20 8.35 5.23 11.65
CA PRO A 20 9.63 5.27 10.95
C PRO A 20 9.61 4.42 9.67
N ALA A 21 9.05 3.22 9.74
CA ALA A 21 8.96 2.31 8.59
C ALA A 21 8.02 2.86 7.50
N ALA A 22 6.84 3.36 7.89
CA ALA A 22 5.89 3.98 6.98
C ALA A 22 6.49 5.22 6.30
N THR A 23 7.20 6.06 7.05
CA THR A 23 7.86 7.25 6.49
C THR A 23 8.96 6.86 5.50
N ALA A 24 9.77 5.85 5.82
CA ALA A 24 10.82 5.36 4.92
C ALA A 24 10.23 4.86 3.59
N MET A 25 9.13 4.09 3.63
CA MET A 25 8.44 3.61 2.43
C MET A 25 7.93 4.76 1.53
N LEU A 26 7.45 5.86 2.13
CA LEU A 26 6.96 7.02 1.38
C LEU A 26 8.10 7.90 0.84
N GLN A 27 9.24 7.94 1.53
CA GLN A 27 10.41 8.73 1.14
C GLN A 27 11.16 8.10 -0.02
N LYS A 28 11.42 6.80 0.05
CA LYS A 28 12.09 6.06 -1.01
C LYS A 28 11.65 4.61 -0.99
N LEU A 29 11.17 4.15 -2.13
CA LEU A 29 10.81 2.78 -2.38
C LEU A 29 11.47 2.31 -3.68
N ASP A 30 12.21 1.21 -3.59
CA ASP A 30 12.70 0.52 -4.78
C ASP A 30 11.75 -0.66 -5.04
N HIS A 31 10.97 -0.57 -6.12
CA HIS A 31 10.06 -1.64 -6.54
C HIS A 31 10.37 -2.08 -7.97
N THR A 32 10.24 -3.38 -8.22
CA THR A 32 10.32 -3.95 -9.58
C THR A 32 8.96 -4.52 -9.92
N PRO A 33 8.20 -3.89 -10.84
CA PRO A 33 6.86 -4.34 -11.17
C PRO A 33 6.90 -5.74 -11.78
N ARG A 34 5.96 -6.59 -11.37
CA ARG A 34 5.88 -7.99 -11.82
C ARG A 34 4.64 -8.28 -12.66
N ILE A 35 3.55 -7.56 -12.41
CA ILE A 35 2.25 -7.76 -13.05
C ILE A 35 1.95 -6.53 -13.92
N ALA A 36 1.92 -5.36 -13.29
CA ALA A 36 1.62 -4.11 -13.96
C ALA A 36 2.75 -3.73 -14.92
N LYS A 37 2.38 -3.08 -16.02
CA LYS A 37 3.37 -2.45 -16.90
C LYS A 37 3.71 -1.08 -16.35
N ALA A 38 5.01 -0.80 -16.22
CA ALA A 38 5.46 0.55 -15.96
C ALA A 38 5.02 1.47 -17.11
N THR A 39 4.03 2.32 -16.84
CA THR A 39 3.72 3.44 -17.73
C THR A 39 4.89 4.41 -17.70
N GLU A 40 5.36 4.84 -18.87
CA GLU A 40 6.40 5.86 -18.97
C GLU A 40 5.91 7.15 -18.30
N ILE A 41 6.42 7.46 -17.11
CA ILE A 41 6.26 8.79 -16.55
C ILE A 41 7.07 9.73 -17.44
N PRO A 42 6.51 10.88 -17.88
CA PRO A 42 7.29 11.91 -18.53
C PRO A 42 8.43 12.33 -17.58
N VAL A 43 9.65 11.89 -17.86
CA VAL A 43 10.83 12.34 -17.14
C VAL A 43 11.02 13.80 -17.53
N GLN A 44 10.78 14.69 -16.59
CA GLN A 44 11.16 16.09 -16.76
C GLN A 44 12.69 16.13 -16.74
N GLU A 45 13.29 16.18 -17.94
CA GLU A 45 14.74 16.20 -18.10
C GLU A 45 15.33 17.34 -17.27
N ARG A 46 15.95 17.01 -16.13
CA ARG A 46 16.92 17.92 -15.52
C ARG A 46 18.10 17.98 -16.48
N ALA A 47 18.09 19.05 -17.29
CA ALA A 47 19.12 19.52 -18.19
C ALA A 47 20.20 18.48 -18.55
N ALA A 48 20.02 17.84 -19.70
CA ALA A 48 21.02 16.99 -20.32
C ALA A 48 22.26 17.81 -20.74
N MET A 49 23.11 18.15 -19.78
CA MET A 49 24.52 18.47 -20.03
C MET A 49 25.34 17.25 -19.65
N LEU A 50 25.44 16.26 -20.54
CA LEU A 50 26.55 15.30 -20.60
C LEU A 50 26.44 14.48 -21.91
N GLY A 51 27.54 14.52 -22.67
CA GLY A 51 27.59 14.18 -24.08
C GLY A 51 27.21 12.74 -24.45
N THR A 52 26.75 12.62 -25.69
CA THR A 52 26.45 11.40 -26.44
C THR A 52 27.60 10.38 -26.36
N ARG A 53 27.53 9.43 -25.42
CA ARG A 53 28.40 8.25 -25.44
C ARG A 53 27.75 7.10 -26.20
N ARG A 54 28.50 6.63 -27.20
CA ARG A 54 28.23 5.52 -28.12
C ARG A 54 27.82 4.26 -27.34
N ARG A 55 26.63 3.72 -27.61
CA ARG A 55 26.12 2.49 -26.98
C ARG A 55 26.99 1.30 -27.40
N PHE A 56 27.58 0.60 -26.44
CA PHE A 56 28.14 -0.74 -26.67
C PHE A 56 26.99 -1.73 -26.87
N ARG A 57 27.01 -2.45 -28.00
CA ARG A 57 26.12 -3.58 -28.26
C ARG A 57 26.66 -4.80 -27.50
N THR A 58 25.95 -5.25 -26.48
CA THR A 58 26.18 -6.52 -25.81
C THR A 58 25.55 -7.64 -26.63
N SER A 59 26.39 -8.52 -27.18
CA SER A 59 25.97 -9.80 -27.76
C SER A 59 25.95 -10.85 -26.65
N ALA A 60 24.80 -11.06 -26.02
CA ALA A 60 24.55 -12.22 -25.17
C ALA A 60 23.18 -12.80 -25.54
N SER A 61 23.22 -13.81 -26.40
CA SER A 61 22.09 -14.68 -26.72
C SER A 61 22.11 -15.85 -25.72
N GLY A 62 21.01 -16.10 -25.02
CA GLY A 62 20.85 -17.30 -24.20
C GLY A 62 19.93 -17.17 -22.97
N LEU A 63 18.72 -17.72 -23.11
CA LEU A 63 17.87 -18.34 -22.08
C LEU A 63 17.69 -17.65 -20.72
N ALA A 64 16.57 -16.95 -20.57
CA ALA A 64 15.53 -17.13 -19.54
C ALA A 64 14.71 -15.83 -19.53
N MET A 65 13.45 -15.90 -19.95
CA MET A 65 12.55 -14.74 -19.93
C MET A 65 12.11 -14.47 -18.49
N ARG A 66 13.03 -13.93 -17.68
CA ARG A 66 12.69 -13.23 -16.44
C ARG A 66 12.14 -11.86 -16.85
N SER A 67 11.07 -11.40 -16.19
CA SER A 67 10.53 -10.05 -16.36
C SER A 67 11.67 -9.04 -16.43
N GLY A 68 11.72 -8.28 -17.53
CA GLY A 68 12.79 -7.32 -17.85
C GLY A 68 12.56 -5.92 -17.28
N ALA A 69 11.62 -5.76 -16.35
CA ALA A 69 11.37 -4.47 -15.70
C ALA A 69 12.59 -4.06 -14.87
N ARG A 70 13.00 -2.79 -15.00
CA ARG A 70 14.05 -2.23 -14.15
C ARG A 70 13.48 -1.95 -12.77
N ALA A 71 14.32 -2.01 -11.73
CA ALA A 71 13.96 -1.43 -10.45
C ALA A 71 13.75 0.07 -10.64
N GLU A 72 12.61 0.56 -10.15
CA GLU A 72 12.23 1.95 -10.24
C GLU A 72 12.24 2.58 -8.86
N ASP A 73 12.89 3.73 -8.76
CA ASP A 73 12.95 4.53 -7.54
C ASP A 73 11.66 5.37 -7.45
N VAL A 74 10.83 5.05 -6.45
CA VAL A 74 9.59 5.75 -6.12
C VAL A 74 9.84 6.69 -4.94
N HIS A 75 9.44 7.95 -5.10
CA HIS A 75 9.57 9.01 -4.10
C HIS A 75 8.22 9.70 -3.90
N LEU A 76 7.30 9.02 -3.23
CA LEU A 76 5.89 9.44 -3.16
C LEU A 76 5.70 10.79 -2.46
N LEU A 77 6.45 11.06 -1.38
CA LEU A 77 6.40 12.38 -0.72
C LEU A 77 6.83 13.48 -1.68
N SER A 78 7.95 13.30 -2.37
CA SER A 78 8.42 14.27 -3.37
C SER A 78 7.44 14.40 -4.54
N ARG A 79 6.74 13.34 -4.93
CA ARG A 79 5.70 13.45 -5.96
C ARG A 79 4.55 14.34 -5.50
N ILE A 80 4.03 14.12 -4.29
CA ILE A 80 2.94 14.91 -3.71
C ILE A 80 3.33 16.38 -3.57
N GLU A 81 4.56 16.65 -3.12
CA GLU A 81 5.12 18.01 -3.00
C GLU A 81 5.18 18.75 -4.35
N ASN A 82 5.27 18.03 -5.47
CA ASN A 82 5.43 18.60 -6.80
C ASN A 82 4.15 18.53 -7.67
N VAL A 83 2.99 18.20 -7.09
CA VAL A 83 1.71 18.19 -7.82
C VAL A 83 1.38 19.60 -8.33
N ASN A 84 1.37 20.59 -7.43
CA ASN A 84 1.14 21.97 -7.79
C ASN A 84 2.46 22.65 -8.16
N LYS A 85 2.76 22.75 -9.47
CA LYS A 85 4.04 23.28 -9.97
C LYS A 85 4.20 24.79 -9.78
N ASP A 86 3.11 25.50 -9.51
CA ASP A 86 3.10 26.96 -9.43
C ASP A 86 3.36 27.48 -8.00
N ASP A 87 3.22 26.63 -6.97
CA ASP A 87 3.48 26.97 -5.56
C ASP A 87 4.61 26.11 -4.98
N PRO A 88 5.75 26.70 -4.56
CA PRO A 88 6.85 25.95 -3.96
C PRO A 88 6.58 25.48 -2.52
N ILE A 89 5.46 25.87 -1.90
CA ILE A 89 5.11 25.50 -0.52
C ILE A 89 4.10 24.34 -0.53
N ILE A 90 4.32 23.39 0.37
CA ILE A 90 3.39 22.27 0.60
C ILE A 90 2.04 22.82 1.04
N SER A 91 1.00 22.51 0.29
CA SER A 91 -0.36 22.95 0.63
C SER A 91 -0.91 22.20 1.85
N PRO A 92 -1.90 22.75 2.56
CA PRO A 92 -2.57 22.05 3.66
C PRO A 92 -3.16 20.70 3.22
N LEU A 93 -3.64 20.60 1.99
CA LEU A 93 -4.25 19.38 1.46
C LEU A 93 -3.19 18.33 1.13
N GLN A 94 -2.07 18.72 0.51
CA GLN A 94 -0.91 17.85 0.32
C GLN A 94 -0.37 17.31 1.65
N ALA A 95 -0.23 18.16 2.67
CA ALA A 95 0.19 17.75 4.00
C ALA A 95 -0.81 16.77 4.65
N THR A 96 -2.10 16.94 4.40
CA THR A 96 -3.15 16.03 4.85
C THR A 96 -3.01 14.66 4.19
N VAL A 97 -2.80 14.61 2.88
CA VAL A 97 -2.57 13.36 2.13
C VAL A 97 -1.30 12.65 2.61
N MET A 98 -0.19 13.37 2.79
CA MET A 98 1.07 12.80 3.28
C MET A 98 0.91 12.20 4.68
N ASN A 99 0.22 12.89 5.59
CA ASN A 99 -0.04 12.38 6.93
C ASN A 99 -1.03 11.21 6.93
N GLY A 100 -2.07 11.27 6.09
CA GLY A 100 -3.04 10.20 5.89
C GLY A 100 -2.38 8.92 5.40
N LEU A 101 -1.51 9.00 4.39
CA LEU A 101 -0.72 7.88 3.88
C LEU A 101 0.17 7.26 4.96
N ARG A 102 0.93 8.09 5.67
CA ARG A 102 1.81 7.62 6.75
C ARG A 102 1.03 6.94 7.86
N ARG A 103 -0.13 7.50 8.24
CA ARG A 103 -1.01 6.96 9.27
C ARG A 103 -1.65 5.65 8.82
N ALA A 104 -2.18 5.58 7.60
CA ALA A 104 -2.79 4.38 7.04
C ALA A 104 -1.79 3.22 6.95
N LEU A 105 -0.56 3.49 6.47
CA LEU A 105 0.52 2.49 6.46
C LEU A 105 0.85 1.99 7.86
N ALA A 106 0.94 2.89 8.84
CA ALA A 106 1.24 2.51 10.21
C ALA A 106 0.14 1.67 10.85
N ILE A 107 -1.14 2.01 10.61
CA ILE A 107 -2.29 1.21 11.06
C ILE A 107 -2.25 -0.19 10.43
N ALA A 108 -2.01 -0.26 9.12
CA ALA A 108 -1.94 -1.53 8.40
C ALA A 108 -0.81 -2.43 8.91
N LEU A 109 0.37 -1.87 9.17
CA LEU A 109 1.50 -2.61 9.73
C LEU A 109 1.22 -3.09 11.17
N ALA A 110 0.58 -2.27 11.99
CA ALA A 110 0.21 -2.67 13.36
C ALA A 110 -0.82 -3.83 13.37
N ILE A 111 -1.76 -3.82 12.42
CA ILE A 111 -2.68 -4.96 12.23
C ILE A 111 -1.94 -6.20 11.71
N GLY A 112 -0.93 -6.04 10.85
CA GLY A 112 -0.08 -7.15 10.42
C GLY A 112 0.69 -7.81 11.57
N ASP A 113 1.22 -7.00 12.50
CA ASP A 113 1.83 -7.48 13.76
C ASP A 113 0.78 -8.26 14.59
N ALA A 114 -0.41 -7.69 14.80
CA ALA A 114 -1.49 -8.34 15.56
C ALA A 114 -2.00 -9.65 14.91
N PHE A 115 -2.10 -9.69 13.58
CA PHE A 115 -2.43 -10.90 12.83
C PHE A 115 -1.33 -11.96 12.99
N SER A 116 -0.06 -11.54 12.94
CA SER A 116 1.08 -12.45 13.13
C SER A 116 1.18 -13.00 14.55
N ASP A 117 0.74 -12.24 15.56
CA ASP A 117 0.75 -12.65 16.97
C ASP A 117 -0.42 -13.58 17.32
N THR A 118 -1.58 -13.40 16.66
CA THR A 118 -2.77 -14.25 16.87
C THR A 118 -2.76 -15.52 16.02
N SER A 119 -1.88 -15.59 15.02
CA SER A 119 -1.65 -16.76 14.18
C SER A 119 -0.28 -17.39 14.47
N ASP A 120 -0.05 -18.62 13.98
CA ASP A 120 1.26 -19.26 14.04
C ASP A 120 2.34 -18.56 13.18
N LEU A 121 1.97 -17.51 12.44
CA LEU A 121 2.84 -16.85 11.48
C LEU A 121 4.06 -16.20 12.16
N GLY A 122 3.90 -15.63 13.36
CA GLY A 122 5.01 -15.02 14.09
C GLY A 122 6.15 -16.02 14.39
N ASP A 123 5.80 -17.22 14.84
CA ASP A 123 6.77 -18.31 15.06
C ASP A 123 7.42 -18.77 13.76
N LEU A 124 6.62 -18.91 12.70
CA LEU A 124 7.11 -19.35 11.39
C LEU A 124 8.06 -18.32 10.75
N LYS A 125 7.77 -17.02 10.88
CA LYS A 125 8.68 -15.94 10.42
C LYS A 125 10.02 -16.02 11.15
N ARG A 126 10.01 -16.21 12.48
CA ARG A 126 11.24 -16.36 13.27
C ARG A 126 12.03 -17.61 12.86
N ALA A 127 11.37 -18.74 12.68
CA ALA A 127 12.01 -19.98 12.21
C ALA A 127 12.60 -19.82 10.80
N ASN A 128 11.91 -19.12 9.89
CA ASN A 128 12.41 -18.85 8.55
C ASN A 128 13.68 -17.97 8.57
N LEU A 129 13.70 -16.94 9.42
CA LEU A 129 14.89 -16.08 9.58
C LEU A 129 16.10 -16.84 10.15
N GLN A 130 15.85 -17.85 10.99
CA GLN A 130 16.88 -18.72 11.57
C GLN A 130 17.29 -19.88 10.65
N GLY A 131 16.62 -20.05 9.51
CA GLY A 131 16.82 -21.19 8.61
C GLY A 131 16.32 -22.53 9.19
N SER A 132 15.53 -22.50 10.26
CA SER A 132 15.02 -23.67 10.98
C SER A 132 13.57 -24.03 10.60
N LEU A 133 13.01 -23.40 9.57
CA LEU A 133 11.64 -23.66 9.11
C LEU A 133 11.46 -25.12 8.65
N PRO A 134 10.58 -25.92 9.31
CA PRO A 134 10.34 -27.29 8.92
C PRO A 134 9.77 -27.38 7.50
N ALA A 135 10.29 -28.32 6.70
CA ALA A 135 9.83 -28.51 5.31
C ALA A 135 8.32 -28.76 5.20
N ALA A 136 7.74 -29.49 6.17
CA ALA A 136 6.32 -29.79 6.23
C ALA A 136 5.43 -28.55 6.46
N ARG A 137 5.97 -27.45 7.02
CA ARG A 137 5.22 -26.22 7.31
C ARG A 137 5.38 -25.13 6.24
N LYS A 138 6.10 -25.39 5.14
CA LYS A 138 6.35 -24.38 4.10
C LYS A 138 5.08 -23.93 3.39
N SER A 139 4.14 -24.85 3.13
CA SER A 139 2.84 -24.52 2.54
C SER A 139 2.03 -23.63 3.47
N ASP A 140 1.88 -24.04 4.74
CA ASP A 140 1.18 -23.27 5.77
C ASP A 140 1.78 -21.87 5.94
N PHE A 141 3.11 -21.76 5.95
CA PHE A 141 3.80 -20.48 6.04
C PHE A 141 3.47 -19.57 4.85
N THR A 142 3.46 -20.12 3.64
CA THR A 142 3.15 -19.35 2.43
C THR A 142 1.70 -18.88 2.43
N GLU A 143 0.76 -19.75 2.81
CA GLU A 143 -0.67 -19.39 2.93
C GLU A 143 -0.90 -18.30 3.98
N LEU A 144 -0.22 -18.40 5.13
CA LEU A 144 -0.32 -17.39 6.19
C LEU A 144 0.31 -16.05 5.78
N LEU A 145 1.43 -16.05 5.06
CA LEU A 145 2.02 -14.83 4.49
C LEU A 145 1.09 -14.16 3.49
N GLN A 146 0.42 -14.96 2.64
CA GLN A 146 -0.57 -14.44 1.69
C GLN A 146 -1.79 -13.85 2.40
N ALA A 147 -2.28 -14.52 3.44
CA ALA A 147 -3.38 -14.01 4.25
C ALA A 147 -3.01 -12.69 4.95
N GLU A 148 -1.84 -12.62 5.56
CA GLU A 148 -1.33 -11.39 6.16
C GLU A 148 -1.24 -10.27 5.12
N ALA A 149 -0.70 -10.54 3.94
CA ALA A 149 -0.59 -9.55 2.88
C ALA A 149 -1.97 -8.98 2.49
N LEU A 150 -2.97 -9.84 2.31
CA LEU A 150 -4.34 -9.40 1.99
C LEU A 150 -4.96 -8.55 3.10
N VAL A 151 -4.77 -8.95 4.36
CA VAL A 151 -5.25 -8.20 5.53
C VAL A 151 -4.60 -6.82 5.59
N VAL A 152 -3.27 -6.76 5.51
CA VAL A 152 -2.50 -5.51 5.58
C VAL A 152 -2.86 -4.59 4.42
N GLY A 153 -2.93 -5.11 3.19
CA GLY A 153 -3.31 -4.32 2.02
C GLY A 153 -4.73 -3.75 2.15
N HIS A 154 -5.69 -4.54 2.62
CA HIS A 154 -7.08 -4.10 2.71
C HIS A 154 -7.23 -3.05 3.82
N VAL A 155 -6.60 -3.26 4.97
CA VAL A 155 -6.61 -2.28 6.07
C VAL A 155 -5.95 -0.97 5.66
N PHE A 156 -4.83 -1.03 4.92
CA PHE A 156 -4.19 0.17 4.37
C PHE A 156 -5.16 0.97 3.51
N ALA A 157 -5.80 0.32 2.55
CA ALA A 157 -6.73 0.97 1.63
C ALA A 157 -7.98 1.52 2.36
N ASN A 158 -8.55 0.76 3.30
CA ASN A 158 -9.70 1.18 4.10
C ASN A 158 -9.36 2.36 5.03
N ALA A 159 -8.21 2.32 5.72
CA ALA A 159 -7.76 3.42 6.56
C ALA A 159 -7.49 4.68 5.74
N LEU A 160 -6.90 4.55 4.55
CA LEU A 160 -6.64 5.68 3.65
C LEU A 160 -7.93 6.33 3.17
N ALA A 161 -8.90 5.53 2.70
CA ALA A 161 -10.22 6.02 2.30
C ALA A 161 -10.96 6.70 3.47
N PHE A 162 -10.88 6.14 4.68
CA PHE A 162 -11.50 6.74 5.86
C PHE A 162 -10.88 8.10 6.23
N LEU A 163 -9.55 8.20 6.22
CA LEU A 163 -8.82 9.42 6.58
C LEU A 163 -8.98 10.54 5.55
N LEU A 164 -9.12 10.18 4.26
CA LEU A 164 -9.30 11.16 3.18
C LEU A 164 -10.77 11.52 2.93
N GLY A 165 -11.73 10.72 3.38
CA GLY A 165 -13.16 10.95 3.17
C GLY A 165 -13.65 12.38 3.50
N PRO A 166 -13.23 13.02 4.60
CA PRO A 166 -13.62 14.42 4.90
C PRO A 166 -13.07 15.48 3.94
N HIS A 167 -12.09 15.11 3.11
CA HIS A 167 -11.37 16.00 2.19
C HIS A 167 -11.70 15.73 0.72
N GLU A 168 -12.54 14.73 0.43
CA GLU A 168 -13.08 14.50 -0.90
C GLU A 168 -13.88 15.72 -1.36
N THR A 169 -13.71 16.09 -2.64
CA THR A 169 -14.48 17.14 -3.30
C THR A 169 -15.35 16.52 -4.40
N ASP A 170 -16.15 17.32 -5.11
CA ASP A 170 -16.95 16.84 -6.25
C ASP A 170 -16.09 16.39 -7.45
N VAL A 171 -14.77 16.57 -7.38
CA VAL A 171 -13.83 16.09 -8.39
C VAL A 171 -13.69 14.58 -8.26
N SER A 172 -14.06 13.86 -9.32
CA SER A 172 -13.82 12.42 -9.43
C SER A 172 -12.67 12.16 -10.38
N ALA A 173 -11.59 11.57 -9.86
CA ALA A 173 -10.59 10.90 -10.68
C ALA A 173 -11.01 9.43 -10.81
N LYS A 174 -10.88 8.88 -12.02
CA LYS A 174 -10.95 7.43 -12.23
C LYS A 174 -9.51 6.93 -12.35
N PRO A 175 -8.85 6.59 -11.23
CA PRO A 175 -7.58 5.89 -11.32
C PRO A 175 -7.77 4.60 -12.12
N GLY A 176 -6.72 4.19 -12.82
CA GLY A 176 -6.74 2.96 -13.60
C GLY A 176 -7.05 1.73 -12.75
N GLU A 177 -7.24 0.61 -13.42
CA GLU A 177 -7.34 -0.67 -12.73
C GLU A 177 -6.03 -0.97 -11.98
N VAL A 178 -6.11 -1.22 -10.66
CA VAL A 178 -4.96 -1.57 -9.80
C VAL A 178 -4.42 -2.98 -10.15
N GLU A 179 -3.27 -3.11 -10.80
CA GLU A 179 -2.78 -4.40 -11.34
C GLU A 179 -1.74 -5.08 -10.42
N GLU A 180 -0.86 -4.30 -9.80
CA GLU A 180 0.35 -4.69 -9.06
C GLU A 180 0.04 -5.12 -7.61
N VAL A 181 -0.93 -6.01 -7.46
CA VAL A 181 -1.22 -6.60 -6.16
C VAL A 181 -0.37 -7.86 -5.99
N LEU A 182 0.68 -7.76 -5.16
CA LEU A 182 1.62 -8.85 -4.89
C LEU A 182 1.40 -9.44 -3.50
N THR A 183 0.84 -10.65 -3.42
CA THR A 183 0.43 -11.27 -2.15
C THR A 183 1.52 -12.13 -1.50
N ASP A 184 2.77 -12.10 -1.98
CA ASP A 184 3.84 -12.95 -1.41
C ASP A 184 4.15 -12.62 0.06
N ASN A 185 4.05 -11.35 0.45
CA ASN A 185 4.20 -10.88 1.82
C ASN A 185 3.62 -9.48 2.01
N ALA A 186 3.39 -9.09 3.27
CA ALA A 186 2.79 -7.80 3.63
C ALA A 186 3.60 -6.56 3.20
N ARG A 187 4.92 -6.64 3.05
CA ARG A 187 5.69 -5.49 2.56
C ARG A 187 5.54 -5.32 1.05
N LEU A 188 5.56 -6.43 0.32
CA LEU A 188 5.52 -6.45 -1.13
C LEU A 188 4.18 -5.96 -1.67
N ILE A 189 3.07 -6.28 -0.99
CA ILE A 189 1.76 -5.75 -1.37
C ILE A 189 1.68 -4.23 -1.18
N LEU A 190 2.24 -3.71 -0.08
CA LEU A 190 2.30 -2.27 0.18
C LEU A 190 3.22 -1.58 -0.82
N HIS A 191 4.37 -2.17 -1.13
CA HIS A 191 5.30 -1.63 -2.12
C HIS A 191 4.66 -1.58 -3.52
N GLY A 192 3.99 -2.65 -3.96
CA GLY A 192 3.26 -2.67 -5.22
C GLY A 192 2.17 -1.59 -5.28
N ALA A 193 1.37 -1.48 -4.21
CA ALA A 193 0.32 -0.45 -4.12
C ALA A 193 0.87 0.98 -4.12
N LEU A 194 1.95 1.25 -3.38
CA LEU A 194 2.60 2.57 -3.35
C LEU A 194 3.22 2.91 -4.72
N TRP A 195 3.78 1.92 -5.41
CA TRP A 195 4.34 2.10 -6.75
C TRP A 195 3.26 2.44 -7.78
N GLU A 196 2.10 1.76 -7.77
CA GLU A 196 0.99 2.11 -8.68
C GLU A 196 0.40 3.48 -8.38
N MET A 197 0.17 3.77 -7.10
CA MET A 197 -0.35 5.07 -6.69
C MET A 197 0.59 6.22 -7.10
N ASP A 198 1.91 6.01 -7.07
CA ASP A 198 2.88 6.97 -7.61
C ASP A 198 2.63 7.26 -9.09
N ARG A 199 2.29 6.24 -9.89
CA ARG A 199 1.96 6.39 -11.31
C ARG A 199 0.62 7.09 -11.51
N ASP A 200 -0.39 6.72 -10.75
CA ASP A 200 -1.72 7.33 -10.87
C ASP A 200 -1.67 8.81 -10.51
N ILE A 201 -0.95 9.18 -9.45
CA ILE A 201 -0.71 10.59 -9.10
C ILE A 201 0.06 11.29 -10.23
N ALA A 202 1.06 10.65 -10.82
CA ALA A 202 1.80 11.21 -11.95
C ALA A 202 0.93 11.49 -13.19
N ALA A 203 -0.10 10.67 -13.40
CA ALA A 203 -0.95 10.71 -14.58
C ALA A 203 -2.18 11.60 -14.41
N HIS A 204 -2.66 11.78 -13.18
CA HIS A 204 -3.99 12.35 -12.93
C HIS A 204 -4.03 13.54 -11.96
N ALA A 205 -2.97 13.79 -11.18
CA ALA A 205 -2.94 14.87 -10.20
C ALA A 205 -2.15 16.07 -10.72
N ASP A 206 -2.84 17.04 -11.31
CA ASP A 206 -2.28 18.36 -11.65
C ASP A 206 -2.60 19.42 -10.57
N ASP A 207 -3.61 19.18 -9.74
CA ASP A 207 -3.98 20.03 -8.60
C ASP A 207 -4.27 19.22 -7.32
N ASP A 208 -4.43 19.92 -6.19
CA ASP A 208 -4.63 19.28 -4.90
C ASP A 208 -5.98 18.54 -4.78
N ALA A 209 -7.02 18.99 -5.49
CA ALA A 209 -8.33 18.33 -5.47
C ALA A 209 -8.28 17.01 -6.24
N GLN A 210 -7.62 17.01 -7.40
CA GLN A 210 -7.33 15.82 -8.19
C GLN A 210 -6.40 14.86 -7.46
N LEU A 211 -5.43 15.36 -6.69
CA LEU A 211 -4.59 14.52 -5.83
C LEU A 211 -5.45 13.70 -4.85
N VAL A 212 -6.33 14.35 -4.10
CA VAL A 212 -7.20 13.65 -3.14
C VAL A 212 -8.13 12.68 -3.87
N ALA A 213 -8.74 13.10 -4.97
CA ALA A 213 -9.62 12.25 -5.76
C ALA A 213 -8.91 11.01 -6.30
N THR A 214 -7.66 11.15 -6.75
CA THR A 214 -6.84 10.05 -7.29
C THR A 214 -6.48 9.06 -6.19
N VAL A 215 -6.01 9.55 -5.04
CA VAL A 215 -5.61 8.69 -3.91
C VAL A 215 -6.81 7.99 -3.29
N ALA A 216 -7.94 8.69 -3.13
CA ALA A 216 -9.17 8.10 -2.61
C ALA A 216 -9.76 7.06 -3.58
N GLY A 217 -9.82 7.37 -4.87
CA GLY A 217 -10.26 6.42 -5.90
C GLY A 217 -9.36 5.17 -5.96
N PHE A 218 -8.04 5.34 -5.84
CA PHE A 218 -7.09 4.24 -5.83
C PHE A 218 -7.33 3.33 -4.63
N ALA A 219 -7.57 3.91 -3.45
CA ALA A 219 -7.89 3.16 -2.24
C ALA A 219 -9.18 2.33 -2.41
N GLU A 220 -10.21 2.87 -3.07
CA GLU A 220 -11.45 2.13 -3.34
C GLU A 220 -11.25 0.96 -4.31
N GLU A 221 -10.51 1.17 -5.39
CA GLU A 221 -10.22 0.11 -6.37
C GLU A 221 -9.33 -0.98 -5.76
N LEU A 222 -8.30 -0.58 -5.00
CA LEU A 222 -7.43 -1.51 -4.28
C LEU A 222 -8.23 -2.37 -3.28
N MET A 223 -9.16 -1.77 -2.51
CA MET A 223 -10.05 -2.53 -1.63
C MET A 223 -10.86 -3.56 -2.41
N THR A 224 -11.50 -3.15 -3.51
CA THR A 224 -12.35 -4.02 -4.33
C THR A 224 -11.58 -5.23 -4.85
N LYS A 225 -10.35 -5.02 -5.34
CA LYS A 225 -9.50 -6.12 -5.82
C LYS A 225 -9.00 -7.03 -4.70
N LEU A 226 -8.68 -6.47 -3.55
CA LEU A 226 -8.26 -7.27 -2.39
C LEU A 226 -9.41 -8.10 -1.80
N GLU A 227 -10.62 -7.55 -1.78
CA GLU A 227 -11.83 -8.29 -1.41
C GLU A 227 -12.07 -9.48 -2.34
N LEU A 228 -11.97 -9.28 -3.66
CA LEU A 228 -12.06 -10.36 -4.65
C LEU A 228 -11.01 -11.46 -4.42
N ARG A 229 -9.76 -11.07 -4.15
CA ARG A 229 -8.68 -12.04 -3.86
C ARG A 229 -8.86 -12.74 -2.51
N ALA A 230 -9.46 -12.08 -1.53
CA ALA A 230 -9.69 -12.68 -0.24
C ALA A 230 -10.78 -13.77 -0.26
N GLN A 231 -11.72 -13.72 -1.21
CA GLN A 231 -12.75 -14.76 -1.38
C GLN A 231 -12.17 -16.15 -1.63
N THR A 232 -10.97 -16.23 -2.21
CA THR A 232 -10.29 -17.51 -2.50
C THR A 232 -9.35 -17.95 -1.38
N SER A 233 -9.16 -17.14 -0.33
CA SER A 233 -8.26 -17.46 0.78
C SER A 233 -8.97 -18.16 1.93
N THR A 234 -8.41 -19.28 2.39
CA THR A 234 -8.96 -20.08 3.50
C THR A 234 -8.49 -19.61 4.87
N ARG A 235 -7.43 -18.79 4.95
CA ARG A 235 -6.75 -18.41 6.21
C ARG A 235 -7.18 -17.06 6.78
N ILE A 236 -8.17 -16.39 6.18
CA ILE A 236 -8.60 -15.03 6.57
C ILE A 236 -9.84 -15.03 7.47
N ALA A 237 -10.54 -16.17 7.62
CA ALA A 237 -11.83 -16.24 8.33
C ALA A 237 -11.77 -15.71 9.78
N ALA A 238 -10.69 -15.95 10.51
CA ALA A 238 -10.50 -15.44 11.87
C ALA A 238 -10.38 -13.91 11.90
N PHE A 239 -9.72 -13.31 10.92
CA PHE A 239 -9.63 -11.85 10.81
C PHE A 239 -10.94 -11.23 10.30
N ALA A 240 -11.60 -11.88 9.34
CA ALA A 240 -12.86 -11.41 8.77
C ALA A 240 -13.99 -11.28 9.82
N SER A 241 -13.93 -12.09 10.88
CA SER A 241 -14.87 -12.05 12.01
C SER A 241 -14.45 -11.12 13.14
N ALA A 242 -13.20 -10.61 13.12
CA ALA A 242 -12.69 -9.70 14.13
C ALA A 242 -13.09 -8.25 13.83
N SER A 243 -13.28 -7.46 14.90
CA SER A 243 -13.51 -6.02 14.81
C SER A 243 -12.45 -5.28 15.62
N TRP A 244 -11.73 -4.37 14.99
CA TRP A 244 -10.70 -3.54 15.62
C TRP A 244 -11.14 -2.09 15.68
N ARG A 245 -10.75 -1.39 16.75
CA ARG A 245 -10.98 0.05 16.89
C ARG A 245 -9.66 0.78 17.09
N VAL A 246 -9.45 1.81 16.28
CA VAL A 246 -8.40 2.81 16.48
C VAL A 246 -9.04 4.00 17.20
N GLU A 247 -8.78 4.14 18.51
CA GLU A 247 -9.46 5.15 19.32
C GLU A 247 -9.15 6.58 18.86
N ALA A 248 -7.88 6.86 18.55
CA ALA A 248 -7.41 8.20 18.19
C ALA A 248 -8.13 8.78 16.96
N ASP A 249 -8.48 7.93 15.99
CA ASP A 249 -9.10 8.34 14.72
C ASP A 249 -10.61 8.06 14.69
N GLY A 250 -11.16 7.37 15.70
CA GLY A 250 -12.54 6.86 15.66
C GLY A 250 -12.78 5.82 14.55
N PHE A 251 -11.71 5.26 13.98
CA PHE A 251 -11.75 4.30 12.88
C PHE A 251 -12.05 2.90 13.41
N ILE A 252 -12.91 2.17 12.70
CA ILE A 252 -13.31 0.81 13.03
C ILE A 252 -13.07 -0.06 11.82
N ILE A 253 -12.29 -1.13 12.02
CA ILE A 253 -12.00 -2.16 11.02
C ILE A 253 -12.91 -3.35 11.32
N CYS A 254 -13.77 -3.72 10.38
CA CYS A 254 -14.65 -4.87 10.49
C CYS A 254 -14.25 -5.91 9.43
N GLY A 255 -13.24 -6.74 9.74
CA GLY A 255 -12.73 -7.73 8.80
C GLY A 255 -12.30 -7.13 7.46
N LEU A 256 -12.76 -7.75 6.36
CA LEU A 256 -12.51 -7.32 4.98
C LEU A 256 -13.73 -6.67 4.31
N THR A 257 -14.61 -6.04 5.08
CA THR A 257 -15.77 -5.35 4.51
C THR A 257 -15.45 -3.87 4.34
N LYS A 258 -15.62 -3.34 3.13
CA LYS A 258 -15.71 -1.88 2.91
C LYS A 258 -16.76 -1.28 3.85
N ARG A 259 -16.35 -0.36 4.72
CA ARG A 259 -17.30 0.38 5.54
C ARG A 259 -18.05 1.39 4.66
N PRO A 260 -19.39 1.51 4.77
CA PRO A 260 -20.11 2.61 4.14
C PRO A 260 -19.60 3.96 4.64
N ARG A 261 -19.48 4.94 3.73
CA ARG A 261 -19.11 6.32 4.09
C ARG A 261 -20.05 6.83 5.19
N PRO A 262 -19.56 7.60 6.19
CA PRO A 262 -20.41 8.13 7.25
C PRO A 262 -21.52 9.10 6.77
N ASN A 263 -21.50 9.53 5.50
CA ASN A 263 -22.50 10.40 4.87
C ASN A 263 -23.11 9.78 3.58
N GLY A 264 -23.47 8.49 3.63
CA GLY A 264 -24.27 7.83 2.60
C GLY A 264 -25.61 7.35 3.15
#